data_AF-A0A9D4RNE6-F1
#
_entry.id   AF-A0A9D4RNE6-F1
#
_cell.length_a   1.000
_cell.length_b   1.000
_cell.length_c   1.000
_cell.angle_alpha   90.00
_cell.angle_beta   90.00
_cell.angle_gamma   90.00
#
_symmetry.space_group_name_H-M   'P 1'
#
loop_
_entity.id
_entity.type
_entity.pdbx_description
1 polymer ?
#
loop_
_entity_poly.entity_id
_entity_poly.type
_entity_poly.pdbx_seq_one_letter_code
_entity_poly.pdbx_strand_id
1 'polypeptide(L)' 'MAFLRNDVLKLFPEGRKSMVFHQDSASSHTSIQTLQFLKEKVNCIDPDEWMPKSPDAAPMDFGI' A
#
# COMPACT_ATOMS: atom_id res chain seq x y z
N MET A 1 17.45 -8.68 2.28
CA MET A 1 16.33 -7.96 1.64
C MET A 1 16.80 -6.58 1.14
N ALA A 2 17.60 -6.56 0.07
CA ALA A 2 18.18 -5.32 -0.47
C ALA A 2 17.57 -4.90 -1.83
N PHE A 3 16.75 -5.76 -2.45
CA PHE A 3 16.23 -5.56 -3.80
C PHE A 3 15.48 -4.23 -3.94
N LEU A 4 14.52 -3.94 -3.06
CA LEU A 4 13.71 -2.73 -3.18
C LEU A 4 14.39 -1.46 -2.66
N ARG A 5 15.47 -1.55 -1.87
CA ARG A 5 15.98 -0.38 -1.14
C ARG A 5 16.55 0.69 -2.08
N ASN A 6 17.23 0.26 -3.15
CA ASN A 6 17.81 1.16 -4.14
C ASN A 6 16.79 1.59 -5.21
N ASP A 7 15.81 0.74 -5.51
CA ASP A 7 14.81 1.03 -6.55
C ASP A 7 13.69 1.94 -6.04
N VAL A 8 13.36 1.86 -4.74
CA VAL A 8 12.40 2.77 -4.09
C VAL A 8 12.82 4.23 -4.23
N LEU A 9 14.12 4.56 -4.15
CA LEU A 9 14.60 5.94 -4.35
C LEU A 9 14.56 6.38 -5.82
N LYS A 10 14.66 5.44 -6.78
CA LYS A 10 14.55 5.73 -8.21
C LYS A 10 13.10 5.90 -8.65
N LEU A 11 12.20 5.08 -8.11
CA LEU A 11 10.77 5.11 -8.42
C LEU A 11 10.06 6.30 -7.77
N PHE A 12 10.57 6.76 -6.62
CA PHE A 12 10.00 7.87 -5.86
C PHE A 12 11.09 8.89 -5.52
N PRO A 13 11.53 9.70 -6.49
CA PRO A 13 12.60 10.69 -6.29
C PRO A 13 12.22 11.76 -5.25
N GLU A 14 10.91 12.03 -5.09
CA GLU A 14 10.35 12.92 -4.05
C GLU A 14 10.40 12.30 -2.64
N GLY A 15 10.94 11.08 -2.52
CA GLY A 15 11.13 10.38 -1.26
C GLY A 15 9.87 9.70 -0.72
N ARG A 16 10.01 9.09 0.46
CA ARG A 16 8.97 8.24 1.08
C ARG A 16 7.62 8.93 1.29
N LYS A 17 7.59 10.25 1.45
CA LYS A 17 6.35 11.01 1.66
C LYS A 17 5.44 11.05 0.42
N SER A 18 5.97 10.77 -0.76
CA SER A 18 5.21 10.66 -2.01
C SER A 18 4.64 9.26 -2.25
N MET A 19 5.01 8.28 -1.42
CA MET A 19 4.55 6.89 -1.58
C MET A 19 3.19 6.72 -0.94
N VAL A 20 2.30 6.05 -1.67
CA VAL A 20 1.03 5.55 -1.15
C VAL A 20 1.11 4.03 -1.07
N PHE A 21 0.86 3.49 0.11
CA PHE A 21 0.76 2.07 0.34
C PHE A 21 -0.63 1.58 -0.05
N HIS A 22 -0.66 0.65 -1.00
CA HIS A 22 -1.87 0.02 -1.51
C HIS A 22 -1.98 -1.40 -0.97
N GLN A 23 -3.13 -1.73 -0.38
CA GLN A 23 -3.52 -3.08 0.05
C GLN A 23 -5.03 -3.25 -0.13
N ASP A 24 -5.50 -4.49 -0.20
CA ASP A 24 -6.93 -4.79 -0.27
C ASP A 24 -7.62 -4.65 1.10
N SER A 25 -8.96 -4.74 1.12
CA SER A 25 -9.77 -4.58 2.33
C SER A 25 -9.96 -5.87 3.14
N ALA A 26 -9.01 -6.81 3.10
CA ALA A 26 -9.07 -8.00 3.95
C ALA A 26 -9.14 -7.63 5.44
N SER A 27 -9.80 -8.45 6.26
CA SER A 27 -10.09 -8.12 7.67
C SER A 27 -8.84 -7.85 8.52
N SER A 28 -7.71 -8.50 8.22
CA SER A 28 -6.42 -8.23 8.87
C SER A 28 -5.83 -6.87 8.47
N HIS A 29 -6.07 -6.41 7.25
CA HIS A 29 -5.54 -5.16 6.70
C HIS A 29 -6.32 -3.94 7.18
N THR A 30 -7.63 -4.12 7.42
CA THR A 30 -8.56 -3.08 7.89
C THR A 30 -8.72 -3.06 9.41
N SER A 31 -7.99 -3.91 10.14
CA SER A 31 -8.02 -3.90 11.60
C SER A 31 -7.53 -2.55 12.15
N ILE A 32 -8.10 -2.11 13.26
CA ILE A 32 -7.75 -0.83 13.90
C ILE A 32 -6.24 -0.76 14.19
N GLN A 33 -5.65 -1.86 14.68
CA GLN A 33 -4.23 -1.92 15.00
C GLN A 33 -3.36 -1.76 13.75
N THR A 34 -3.74 -2.42 12.65
CA THR A 34 -3.02 -2.32 11.38
C THR A 34 -3.10 -0.90 10.81
N LEU A 35 -4.30 -0.31 10.79
CA LEU A 35 -4.50 1.05 10.26
C LEU A 35 -3.77 2.10 11.10
N GLN A 36 -3.78 2.00 12.43
CA GLN A 36 -3.01 2.90 13.29
C GLN A 36 -1.51 2.80 13.01
N PHE A 37 -0.98 1.58 12.92
CA PHE A 37 0.43 1.36 12.60
C PHE A 37 0.81 1.94 11.23
N LEU A 38 -0.05 1.79 10.22
CA LEU A 38 0.19 2.31 8.88
C LEU A 38 0.16 3.83 8.83
N LYS A 39 -0.86 4.47 9.44
CA LYS A 39 -1.00 5.93 9.49
C LYS A 39 0.20 6.63 10.13
N GLU A 40 0.89 5.98 11.06
CA GLU A 40 2.13 6.51 11.66
C GLU A 40 3.37 6.42 10.76
N LYS A 41 3.37 5.56 9.72
CA LYS A 41 4.58 5.22 8.96
C LYS A 41 4.52 5.54 7.47
N VAL A 42 3.34 5.46 6.86
CA VAL A 42 3.16 5.62 5.41
C VAL A 42 1.75 6.11 5.11
N ASN A 43 1.60 6.89 4.05
CA ASN A 43 0.27 7.21 3.54
C ASN A 43 -0.33 5.92 2.96
N CYS A 44 -1.55 5.56 3.34
CA CYS A 44 -2.26 4.40 2.81
C CYS A 44 -3.62 4.83 2.28
N ILE A 45 -4.13 4.09 1.30
CA ILE A 45 -5.52 4.25 0.83
C ILE A 45 -6.44 3.81 1.97
N ASP A 46 -7.42 4.62 2.32
CA ASP A 46 -8.38 4.22 3.35
C ASP A 46 -9.24 3.06 2.83
N PRO A 47 -9.66 2.10 3.68
CA PRO A 47 -10.44 0.94 3.24
C PRO A 47 -11.74 1.29 2.51
N ASP A 48 -12.32 2.46 2.81
CA ASP A 48 -13.53 2.98 2.20
C ASP A 48 -13.29 3.62 0.82
N GLU A 49 -12.05 4.02 0.53
CA GLU A 49 -11.63 4.51 -0.80
C GLU A 49 -11.32 3.36 -1.76
N TRP A 50 -11.00 2.16 -1.22
CA TRP A 50 -10.73 0.97 -2.00
C TRP A 50 -12.00 0.27 -2.47
N MET A 51 -12.03 -0.14 -3.73
CA MET A 51 -13.18 -0.82 -4.31
C MET A 51 -13.23 -2.29 -3.85
N PRO A 52 -14.33 -2.76 -3.21
CA PRO A 52 -14.44 -4.16 -2.81
C PRO A 52 -14.41 -5.11 -4.02
N LYS A 53 -13.84 -6.30 -3.82
CA LYS A 53 -13.85 -7.40 -4.81
C LYS A 53 -13.29 -7.02 -6.19
N SER A 54 -12.31 -6.13 -6.23
CA SER A 54 -11.69 -5.63 -7.47
C SER A 54 -10.23 -6.09 -7.62
N PRO A 55 -9.98 -7.39 -7.84
CA PRO A 55 -8.63 -7.90 -8.06
C PRO A 55 -8.02 -7.37 -9.35
N ASP A 56 -8.84 -6.97 -10.32
CA ASP A 56 -8.44 -6.30 -11.55
C ASP A 56 -7.84 -4.91 -11.31
N ALA A 57 -8.14 -4.28 -10.18
CA ALA A 57 -7.56 -3.01 -9.77
C ALA A 57 -6.28 -3.20 -8.91
N ALA A 58 -6.00 -4.41 -8.42
CA ALA A 58 -4.88 -4.70 -7.52
C ALA A 58 -3.66 -5.23 -8.32
N PRO A 59 -2.55 -4.47 -8.43
CA PRO A 59 -1.40 -4.88 -9.26
C PRO A 59 -0.80 -6.24 -8.89
N MET A 60 -0.93 -6.63 -7.63
CA MET A 60 -0.46 -7.93 -7.15
C MET A 60 -1.32 -9.11 -7.63
N ASP A 61 -2.58 -8.87 -8.00
CA ASP A 61 -3.53 -9.90 -8.42
C ASP A 61 -3.62 -10.01 -9.95
N PHE A 62 -3.67 -8.90 -10.68
CA PHE A 62 -3.77 -8.92 -12.15
C PHE A 62 -2.42 -8.97 -12.87
N GLY A 63 -1.31 -8.66 -12.17
CA GLY A 63 0.03 -8.56 -12.76
C GLY A 63 0.74 -9.89 -13.04
N ILE A 64 0.00 -11.00 -13.12
CA ILE A 64 0.52 -12.34 -13.42
C ILE A 64 0.84 -12.48 -14.91
#